data_AF-C9RC63-F1
#
_entry.id   AF-C9RC63-F1
#
_cell.length_a   1.000
_cell.length_b   1.000
_cell.length_c   1.000
_cell.angle_alpha   90.00
_cell.angle_beta   90.00
_cell.angle_gamma   90.00
#
_symmetry.space_group_name_H-M   'P 1'
#
loop_
_entity.id
_entity.type
_entity.pdbx_description
1 polymer ?
#
loop_
_entity_poly.entity_id
_entity_poly.type
_entity_poly.pdbx_seq_one_letter_code
_entity_poly.pdbx_strand_id
1 'polypeptide(L)'
;MPRVYDVDIFELAREVSLLDVARAYGVELKKVGKNWFGLCPLHHEKTPSFTVYETPRGLRWKCFGCGEGGDVIDLVAKLEALSPLEAARKLVADYRYGWTPAPAPASRPREEKQATELGVAPLEVRDAVYRELLDALDLLPRHRENLKARGLSDAAIERNMYRSLPSPREARQVAARLAKNYDLAGVPGFYRDGDSWTFTTCRGFLIPVRDVAGKVQGLQVRLDEPKNGGKYVWFSSAGKPSGTGARTAAHVATPLSGSFPRRRLWLTEGPLKADVAAEYLGVRFLAVPGVSVWRDAVEVVKALRPREVVLAFDADQATNEGVARAVEGLAAVLRDAGLELRRASWPPELGKGIDDACAALREVSEETFLTVRITRTVTVTETVEIKGRPGVVAKLLAWILRVFRGR
;
A
#
# COMPACT_ATOMS: atom_id res chain seq x y z
N MET A 1 -7.68 22.26 26.33
CA MET A 1 -7.15 20.93 26.70
C MET A 1 -7.76 19.91 25.74
N PRO A 2 -7.00 19.28 24.83
CA PRO A 2 -7.57 18.37 23.85
C PRO A 2 -7.87 17.01 24.50
N ARG A 3 -9.07 16.48 24.26
CA ARG A 3 -9.45 15.11 24.60
C ARG A 3 -8.96 14.19 23.48
N VAL A 4 -8.14 13.21 23.85
CA VAL A 4 -7.54 12.17 23.01
C VAL A 4 -8.65 11.23 22.53
N TYR A 5 -8.84 11.09 21.22
CA TYR A 5 -9.76 10.08 20.66
C TYR A 5 -9.08 8.70 20.68
N ASP A 6 -9.81 7.72 21.18
CA ASP A 6 -9.35 6.37 21.55
C ASP A 6 -8.68 5.61 20.39
N VAL A 7 -7.34 5.58 20.42
CA VAL A 7 -6.57 4.62 19.65
C VAL A 7 -6.45 3.35 20.48
N ASP A 8 -6.75 2.18 19.90
CA ASP A 8 -6.51 0.92 20.58
C ASP A 8 -5.01 0.78 20.83
N ILE A 9 -4.65 0.99 22.09
CA ILE A 9 -3.29 1.01 22.58
C ILE A 9 -2.59 -0.34 22.35
N PHE A 10 -3.35 -1.43 22.26
CA PHE A 10 -2.83 -2.75 21.94
C PHE A 10 -2.38 -2.89 20.50
N GLU A 11 -3.01 -2.19 19.55
CA GLU A 11 -2.52 -2.19 18.18
C GLU A 11 -1.28 -1.31 18.04
N LEU A 12 -1.29 -0.14 18.68
CA LEU A 12 -0.15 0.76 18.67
C LEU A 12 1.10 0.12 19.27
N ALA A 13 0.93 -0.66 20.33
CA ALA A 13 2.02 -1.38 20.98
C ALA A 13 2.57 -2.53 20.11
N ARG A 14 1.74 -3.18 19.27
CA ARG A 14 2.17 -4.26 18.37
C ARG A 14 2.98 -3.79 17.15
N GLU A 15 2.97 -2.49 16.86
CA GLU A 15 3.86 -1.90 15.86
C GLU A 15 5.30 -1.76 16.38
N VAL A 16 5.52 -1.86 17.69
CA VAL A 16 6.86 -1.85 18.29
C VAL A 16 7.57 -3.17 17.98
N SER A 17 8.81 -3.07 17.48
CA SER A 17 9.63 -4.22 17.08
C SER A 17 9.91 -5.15 18.28
N LEU A 18 9.35 -6.35 18.22
CA LEU A 18 9.59 -7.42 19.21
C LEU A 18 11.08 -7.72 19.39
N LEU A 19 11.88 -7.65 18.30
CA LEU A 19 13.31 -7.91 18.34
C LEU A 19 14.07 -6.84 19.11
N ASP A 20 13.70 -5.58 18.93
CA ASP A 20 14.38 -4.45 19.59
C ASP A 20 14.00 -4.38 21.06
N VAL A 21 12.73 -4.65 21.38
CA VAL A 21 12.27 -4.81 22.76
C VAL A 21 13.00 -5.96 23.44
N ALA A 22 13.06 -7.15 22.83
CA ALA A 22 13.78 -8.28 23.43
C ALA A 22 15.26 -7.95 23.71
N ARG A 23 15.95 -7.25 22.80
CA ARG A 23 17.33 -6.80 23.01
C ARG A 23 17.46 -5.76 24.13
N ALA A 24 16.50 -4.85 24.25
CA ALA A 24 16.48 -3.86 25.33
C ALA A 24 16.38 -4.51 26.71
N TYR A 25 15.69 -5.66 26.81
CA TYR A 25 15.67 -6.50 28.03
C TYR A 25 16.86 -7.46 28.15
N GLY A 26 17.94 -7.25 27.38
CA GLY A 26 19.17 -8.02 27.50
C GLY A 26 19.15 -9.39 26.81
N VAL A 27 18.17 -9.67 25.95
CA VAL A 27 18.15 -10.93 25.20
C VAL A 27 19.10 -10.85 24.01
N GLU A 28 20.18 -11.62 24.07
CA GLU A 28 21.07 -11.83 22.93
C GLU A 28 20.43 -12.79 21.92
N LEU A 29 19.88 -12.24 20.84
CA LEU A 29 19.25 -13.00 19.77
C LEU A 29 20.21 -13.27 18.60
N LYS A 30 20.44 -14.55 18.30
CA LYS A 30 21.19 -15.02 17.11
C LYS A 30 20.23 -15.52 16.04
N LYS A 31 20.35 -15.01 14.82
CA LYS A 31 19.52 -15.46 13.69
C LYS A 31 20.04 -16.78 13.15
N VAL A 32 19.17 -17.78 13.05
CA VAL A 32 19.47 -19.08 12.43
C VAL A 32 18.31 -19.42 11.49
N GLY A 33 18.58 -19.43 10.18
CA GLY A 33 17.55 -19.58 9.15
C GLY A 33 16.53 -18.42 9.20
N LYS A 34 15.24 -18.76 9.35
CA LYS A 34 14.13 -17.79 9.41
C LYS A 34 13.81 -17.29 10.82
N ASN A 35 14.44 -17.86 11.85
CA ASN A 35 14.11 -17.60 13.24
C ASN A 35 15.29 -16.95 13.97
N TRP A 36 15.01 -16.37 15.13
CA TRP A 36 16.02 -15.86 16.06
C TRP A 36 15.97 -16.65 17.35
N PHE A 37 17.14 -17.00 17.87
CA PHE A 37 17.28 -17.84 19.06
C PHE A 37 18.08 -17.08 20.13
N GLY A 38 17.65 -17.17 21.38
CA GLY A 38 18.34 -16.59 22.53
C GLY A 38 18.01 -17.35 23.82
N LEU A 39 18.67 -16.97 24.91
CA LEU A 39 18.28 -17.43 26.24
C LEU A 39 16.98 -16.72 26.63
N CYS A 40 16.06 -17.46 27.24
CA CYS A 40 14.80 -16.90 27.68
C CYS A 40 15.01 -15.90 28.82
N PRO A 41 14.45 -14.68 28.73
CA PRO A 41 14.56 -13.70 29.81
C PRO A 41 13.59 -13.98 30.97
N LEU A 42 12.68 -14.95 30.84
CA LEU A 42 11.66 -15.28 31.84
C LEU A 42 12.06 -16.43 32.78
N HIS A 43 13.09 -17.19 32.46
CA HIS A 43 13.58 -18.28 33.30
C HIS A 43 15.06 -18.55 33.02
N HIS A 44 15.76 -19.11 34.01
CA HIS A 44 17.19 -19.33 33.91
C HIS A 44 17.50 -20.65 33.19
N GLU A 45 18.15 -20.57 32.03
CA GLU A 45 18.56 -21.72 31.22
C GLU A 45 19.99 -21.56 30.69
N LYS A 46 20.63 -22.69 30.34
CA LYS A 46 22.00 -22.70 29.76
C LYS A 46 22.01 -22.87 28.25
N THR A 47 20.88 -23.30 27.66
CA THR A 47 20.71 -23.56 26.23
C THR A 47 19.65 -22.63 25.67
N PRO A 48 19.84 -22.01 24.49
CA PRO A 48 18.85 -21.09 23.91
C PRO A 48 17.52 -21.79 23.57
N SER A 49 16.45 -21.49 24.31
CA SER A 49 15.11 -21.99 24.00
C SER A 49 14.14 -20.91 23.55
N PHE A 50 14.49 -19.62 23.73
CA PHE A 50 13.67 -18.49 23.28
C PHE A 50 13.80 -18.31 21.77
N THR A 51 12.70 -18.53 21.05
CA THR A 51 12.64 -18.48 19.59
C THR A 51 11.69 -17.39 19.13
N VAL A 52 12.18 -16.42 18.35
CA VAL A 52 11.35 -15.45 17.63
C VAL A 52 11.20 -15.90 16.18
N TYR A 53 9.98 -15.85 15.67
CA TYR A 53 9.64 -16.28 14.32
C TYR A 53 8.56 -15.38 13.70
N GLU A 54 8.51 -15.37 12.38
CA GLU A 54 7.56 -14.54 11.63
C GLU A 54 6.25 -15.28 11.38
N THR A 55 5.13 -14.57 11.56
CA THR A 55 3.77 -15.04 11.22
C THR A 55 3.07 -14.01 10.34
N PRO A 56 1.96 -14.36 9.66
CA PRO A 56 1.15 -13.37 8.94
C PRO A 56 0.62 -12.22 9.81
N ARG A 57 0.61 -12.38 11.14
CA ARG A 57 0.19 -11.37 12.13
C ARG A 57 1.37 -10.65 12.79
N GLY A 58 2.55 -10.68 12.17
CA GLY A 58 3.79 -10.10 12.69
C GLY A 58 4.68 -11.09 13.43
N LEU A 59 5.76 -10.58 14.03
CA LEU A 59 6.70 -11.39 14.79
C LEU A 59 6.06 -11.92 16.08
N ARG A 60 6.29 -13.20 16.36
CA ARG A 60 5.87 -13.89 17.58
C ARG A 60 7.08 -14.54 18.22
N TRP A 61 7.03 -14.75 19.52
CA TRP A 61 8.04 -15.49 20.25
C TRP A 61 7.44 -16.69 20.97
N LYS A 62 8.27 -17.71 21.16
CA LYS A 62 7.98 -18.85 22.02
C LYS A 62 9.26 -19.34 22.65
N CYS A 63 9.23 -19.58 23.95
CA CYS A 63 10.27 -20.30 24.66
C CYS A 63 9.89 -21.77 24.79
N PHE A 64 10.71 -22.67 24.25
CA PHE A 64 10.49 -24.10 24.35
C PHE A 64 10.92 -24.70 25.71
N GLY A 65 11.64 -23.94 26.54
CA GLY A 65 12.06 -24.32 27.88
C GLY A 65 10.97 -24.12 28.95
N CYS A 66 10.36 -22.93 28.99
CA CYS A 66 9.28 -22.61 29.94
C CYS A 66 7.87 -22.68 29.35
N GLY A 67 7.73 -22.89 28.03
CA GLY A 67 6.43 -23.01 27.34
C GLY A 67 5.75 -21.68 26.99
N GLU A 68 6.26 -20.56 27.52
CA GLU A 68 5.69 -19.24 27.31
C GLU A 68 5.87 -18.74 25.87
N GLY A 69 4.92 -17.92 25.40
CA GLY A 69 5.00 -17.28 24.09
C GLY A 69 4.00 -16.14 23.93
N GLY A 70 4.07 -15.44 22.80
CA GLY A 70 3.15 -14.34 22.47
C GLY A 70 3.71 -13.34 21.45
N ASP A 71 3.17 -12.12 21.43
CA ASP A 71 3.76 -10.96 20.76
C ASP A 71 4.58 -10.07 21.72
N VAL A 72 4.94 -8.88 21.25
CA VAL A 72 5.72 -7.87 21.98
C VAL A 72 5.04 -7.41 23.27
N ILE A 73 3.70 -7.36 23.29
CA ILE A 73 2.95 -6.99 24.50
C ILE A 73 3.06 -8.10 25.52
N ASP A 74 2.85 -9.36 25.08
CA ASP A 74 2.97 -10.52 25.96
C ASP A 74 4.38 -10.66 26.54
N LEU A 75 5.42 -10.28 25.79
CA LEU A 75 6.80 -10.29 26.28
C LEU A 75 7.00 -9.28 27.43
N VAL A 76 6.61 -8.02 27.21
CA VAL A 76 6.75 -6.95 28.22
C VAL A 76 5.87 -7.21 29.43
N ALA A 77 4.63 -7.66 29.21
CA ALA A 77 3.70 -8.03 30.28
C ALA A 77 4.31 -9.07 31.21
N LYS A 78 4.98 -10.10 30.66
CA LYS A 78 5.62 -11.15 31.45
C LYS A 78 6.91 -10.70 32.12
N LEU A 79 7.73 -9.91 31.45
CA LEU A 79 9.01 -9.44 31.99
C LEU A 79 8.85 -8.47 33.16
N GLU A 80 7.82 -7.64 33.10
CA GLU A 80 7.57 -6.61 34.11
C GLU A 80 6.38 -6.91 35.02
N ALA A 81 5.79 -8.11 34.90
CA ALA A 81 4.59 -8.52 35.63
C ALA A 81 3.44 -7.49 35.51
N LEU A 82 3.24 -6.96 34.29
CA LEU A 82 2.21 -5.99 33.97
C LEU A 82 0.97 -6.66 33.37
N SER A 83 -0.20 -6.05 33.54
CA SER A 83 -1.36 -6.42 32.72
C SER A 83 -1.09 -6.10 31.24
N PRO A 84 -1.77 -6.77 30.30
CA PRO A 84 -1.60 -6.49 28.88
C PRO A 84 -1.80 -5.01 28.52
N LEU A 85 -2.75 -4.32 29.18
CA LEU A 85 -3.04 -2.90 28.93
C LEU A 85 -1.90 -1.98 29.40
N GLU A 86 -1.29 -2.29 30.54
CA GLU A 86 -0.15 -1.55 31.09
C GLU A 86 1.10 -1.75 30.23
N ALA A 87 1.37 -3.00 29.81
CA ALA A 87 2.45 -3.30 28.88
C ALA A 87 2.27 -2.58 27.54
N ALA A 88 1.05 -2.54 27.00
CA ALA A 88 0.74 -1.80 25.78
C ALA A 88 0.96 -0.28 25.95
N ARG A 89 0.51 0.31 27.06
CA ARG A 89 0.75 1.72 27.39
C ARG A 89 2.24 2.05 27.46
N LYS A 90 3.01 1.20 28.14
CA LYS A 90 4.46 1.36 28.28
C LYS A 90 5.18 1.29 26.94
N LEU A 91 4.85 0.30 26.12
CA LEU A 91 5.42 0.16 24.77
C LEU A 91 5.18 1.41 23.92
N VAL A 92 3.97 1.97 23.97
CA VAL A 92 3.64 3.20 23.24
C VAL A 92 4.36 4.42 23.80
N ALA A 93 4.46 4.56 25.12
CA ALA A 93 5.14 5.68 25.76
C ALA A 93 6.66 5.67 25.49
N ASP A 94 7.30 4.52 25.70
CA ASP A 94 8.76 4.41 25.74
C ASP A 94 9.37 4.33 24.32
N TYR A 95 8.69 3.69 23.37
CA TYR A 95 9.26 3.38 22.06
C TYR A 95 8.66 4.19 20.90
N ARG A 96 7.52 4.86 21.08
CA ARG A 96 6.84 5.60 19.99
C ARG A 96 7.01 7.13 20.06
N TYR A 97 7.19 7.71 21.24
CA TYR A 97 7.19 9.17 21.43
C TYR A 97 8.47 9.77 22.06
N GLY A 98 9.50 8.97 22.35
CA GLY A 98 10.63 9.49 23.14
C GLY A 98 11.99 8.80 23.02
N TRP A 99 12.23 7.93 22.03
CA TRP A 99 13.55 7.31 21.91
C TRP A 99 14.45 8.01 20.89
N THR A 100 15.47 8.71 21.40
CA THR A 100 16.71 9.01 20.70
C THR A 100 17.73 7.90 21.00
N PRO A 101 18.26 7.18 19.99
CA PRO A 101 19.34 6.23 20.23
C PRO A 101 20.55 6.95 20.84
N ALA A 102 21.10 6.40 21.92
CA ALA A 102 22.45 6.78 22.37
C ALA A 102 23.47 6.36 21.31
N PRO A 103 24.55 7.13 21.08
CA PRO A 103 25.59 6.76 20.12
C PRO A 103 26.24 5.44 20.55
N ALA A 104 26.28 4.47 19.64
CA ALA A 104 26.85 3.17 19.89
C ALA A 104 28.34 3.28 20.31
N PRO A 105 28.82 2.50 21.30
CA PRO A 105 30.24 2.39 21.57
C PRO A 105 30.94 1.74 20.37
N ALA A 106 32.05 2.34 19.96
CA ALA A 106 32.84 1.94 18.81
C ALA A 106 33.23 0.46 18.87
N SER A 107 32.65 -0.37 18.00
CA SER A 107 33.12 -1.72 17.76
C SER A 107 34.32 -1.71 16.80
N ARG A 108 35.38 -2.41 17.19
CA ARG A 108 36.59 -2.61 16.38
C ARG A 108 36.25 -3.26 15.04
N PRO A 109 36.98 -2.93 13.96
CA PRO A 109 36.62 -3.32 12.60
C PRO A 109 36.82 -4.82 12.42
N ARG A 110 35.75 -5.52 12.05
CA ARG A 110 35.84 -6.88 11.52
C ARG A 110 35.08 -6.90 10.20
N GLU A 111 35.75 -7.42 9.18
CA GLU A 111 35.36 -7.48 7.77
C GLU A 111 33.99 -8.16 7.59
N GLU A 112 32.92 -7.38 7.70
CA GLU A 112 31.67 -7.67 7.04
C GLU A 112 31.85 -7.33 5.57
N LYS A 113 31.60 -8.30 4.68
CA LYS A 113 31.37 -7.98 3.26
C LYS A 113 30.15 -7.06 3.21
N GLN A 114 30.43 -5.77 3.13
CA GLN A 114 29.47 -4.68 2.99
C GLN A 114 28.51 -4.99 1.83
N ALA A 115 27.31 -5.46 2.15
CA ALA A 115 26.15 -5.11 1.36
C ALA A 115 25.61 -3.83 1.99
N THR A 116 26.16 -2.69 1.57
CA THR A 116 25.59 -1.37 1.83
C THR A 116 24.14 -1.40 1.39
N GLU A 117 23.18 -1.38 2.33
CA GLU A 117 21.81 -1.02 1.99
C GLU A 117 21.84 0.44 1.53
N LEU A 118 21.86 0.62 0.23
CA LEU A 118 21.86 1.94 -0.40
C LEU A 118 20.52 2.62 -0.06
N GLY A 119 20.59 3.89 0.37
CA GLY A 119 19.39 4.72 0.52
C GLY A 119 18.59 4.78 -0.78
N VAL A 120 17.28 4.98 -0.68
CA VAL A 120 16.41 5.09 -1.87
C VAL A 120 16.86 6.29 -2.70
N ALA A 121 17.13 6.06 -3.98
CA ALA A 121 17.60 7.09 -4.91
C ALA A 121 16.58 8.26 -5.02
N PRO A 122 17.06 9.48 -5.32
CA PRO A 122 16.20 10.63 -5.55
C PRO A 122 15.07 10.34 -6.54
N LEU A 123 13.94 11.04 -6.39
CA LEU A 123 12.75 10.81 -7.22
C LEU A 123 13.04 11.02 -8.71
N GLU A 124 13.86 12.01 -9.05
CA GLU A 124 14.26 12.35 -10.42
C GLU A 124 15.02 11.21 -11.08
N VAL A 125 15.94 10.58 -10.34
CA VAL A 125 16.71 9.43 -10.81
C VAL A 125 15.78 8.23 -11.00
N ARG A 126 14.90 7.96 -10.03
CA ARG A 126 13.91 6.86 -10.13
C ARG A 126 12.98 7.04 -11.33
N ASP A 127 12.45 8.24 -11.55
CA ASP A 127 11.57 8.54 -12.68
C ASP A 127 12.26 8.28 -14.02
N ALA A 128 13.49 8.80 -14.19
CA ALA A 128 14.25 8.60 -15.42
C ALA A 128 14.55 7.11 -15.68
N VAL A 129 15.05 6.40 -14.67
CA VAL A 129 15.39 4.98 -14.77
C VAL A 129 14.15 4.13 -15.03
N TYR A 130 13.04 4.38 -14.32
CA TYR A 130 11.81 3.60 -14.53
C TYR A 130 11.16 3.88 -15.88
N ARG A 131 11.19 5.11 -16.39
CA ARG A 131 10.68 5.38 -17.75
C ARG A 131 11.50 4.65 -18.80
N GLU A 132 12.82 4.73 -18.73
CA GLU A 132 13.69 4.04 -19.69
C GLU A 132 13.58 2.50 -19.55
N LEU A 133 13.37 1.99 -18.33
CA LEU A 133 13.03 0.59 -18.10
C LEU A 133 11.72 0.22 -18.80
N LEU A 134 10.66 1.00 -18.63
CA LEU A 134 9.35 0.69 -19.20
C LEU A 134 9.36 0.82 -20.73
N ASP A 135 10.09 1.79 -21.29
CA ASP A 135 10.29 1.91 -22.74
C ASP A 135 11.12 0.76 -23.32
N ALA A 136 11.93 0.10 -22.49
CA ALA A 136 12.73 -1.06 -22.88
C ALA A 136 11.94 -2.37 -22.96
N LEU A 137 10.75 -2.42 -22.37
CA LEU A 137 9.99 -3.64 -22.17
C LEU A 137 8.76 -3.65 -23.07
N ASP A 138 8.31 -4.85 -23.41
CA ASP A 138 7.06 -5.06 -24.12
C ASP A 138 5.91 -5.38 -23.16
N LEU A 139 4.68 -5.12 -23.61
CA LEU A 139 3.47 -5.62 -22.96
C LEU A 139 2.96 -6.86 -23.71
N LEU A 140 2.99 -8.00 -23.02
CA LEU A 140 2.54 -9.28 -23.58
C LEU A 140 1.04 -9.23 -23.93
N PRO A 141 0.60 -9.90 -25.03
CA PRO A 141 -0.81 -9.88 -25.46
C PRO A 141 -1.80 -10.24 -24.36
N ARG A 142 -1.53 -11.31 -23.59
CA ARG A 142 -2.37 -11.73 -22.46
C ARG A 142 -2.53 -10.66 -21.37
N HIS A 143 -1.50 -9.85 -21.12
CA HIS A 143 -1.57 -8.77 -20.12
C HIS A 143 -2.32 -7.57 -20.68
N ARG A 144 -2.14 -7.25 -21.97
CA ARG A 144 -2.93 -6.24 -22.68
C ARG A 144 -4.41 -6.61 -22.67
N GLU A 145 -4.76 -7.86 -22.97
CA GLU A 145 -6.13 -8.38 -22.90
C GLU A 145 -6.69 -8.28 -21.48
N ASN A 146 -5.90 -8.61 -20.46
CA ASN A 146 -6.32 -8.44 -19.05
C ASN A 146 -6.66 -6.98 -18.72
N LEU A 147 -5.83 -6.02 -19.14
CA LEU A 147 -6.04 -4.60 -18.91
C LEU A 147 -7.26 -4.08 -19.71
N LYS A 148 -7.46 -4.55 -20.94
CA LYS A 148 -8.64 -4.22 -21.76
C LYS A 148 -9.94 -4.74 -21.16
N ALA A 149 -9.93 -5.98 -20.65
CA ALA A 149 -11.06 -6.57 -19.95
C ALA A 149 -11.45 -5.77 -18.70
N ARG A 150 -10.48 -5.09 -18.07
CA ARG A 150 -10.71 -4.16 -16.95
C ARG A 150 -11.22 -2.79 -17.37
N GLY A 151 -11.24 -2.47 -18.66
CA GLY A 151 -11.77 -1.20 -19.15
C GLY A 151 -10.80 -0.24 -19.79
N LEU A 152 -9.50 -0.51 -19.74
CA LEU A 152 -8.52 0.41 -20.29
C LEU A 152 -8.48 0.32 -21.82
N SER A 153 -8.45 1.47 -22.48
CA SER A 153 -8.18 1.57 -23.92
C SER A 153 -6.70 1.34 -24.20
N ASP A 154 -6.33 0.98 -25.44
CA ASP A 154 -4.90 0.86 -25.81
C ASP A 154 -4.13 2.16 -25.56
N ALA A 155 -4.77 3.32 -25.80
CA ALA A 155 -4.17 4.62 -25.54
C ALA A 155 -3.94 4.87 -24.05
N ALA A 156 -4.87 4.47 -23.17
CA ALA A 156 -4.68 4.55 -21.72
C ALA A 156 -3.59 3.58 -21.24
N ILE A 157 -3.56 2.36 -21.78
CA ILE A 157 -2.53 1.36 -21.48
C ILE A 157 -1.13 1.90 -21.83
N GLU A 158 -0.99 2.50 -23.01
CA GLU A 158 0.28 3.05 -23.45
C GLU A 158 0.68 4.29 -22.66
N ARG A 159 -0.25 5.23 -22.45
CA ARG A 159 -0.02 6.44 -21.63
C ARG A 159 0.41 6.09 -20.20
N ASN A 160 -0.18 5.05 -19.63
CA ASN A 160 0.15 4.60 -18.28
C ASN A 160 1.45 3.79 -18.23
N MET A 161 1.98 3.35 -19.37
CA MET A 161 3.22 2.58 -19.53
C MET A 161 3.18 1.22 -18.82
N TYR A 162 2.07 0.48 -18.90
CA TYR A 162 2.07 -0.90 -18.42
C TYR A 162 2.97 -1.77 -19.30
N ARG A 163 3.80 -2.60 -18.67
CA ARG A 163 4.76 -3.49 -19.34
C ARG A 163 4.86 -4.84 -18.64
N SER A 164 5.19 -5.89 -19.37
CA SER A 164 5.43 -7.20 -18.78
C SER A 164 6.82 -7.29 -18.17
N LEU A 165 6.96 -8.00 -17.06
CA LEU A 165 8.29 -8.38 -16.59
C LEU A 165 8.90 -9.42 -17.54
N PRO A 166 10.16 -9.23 -17.95
CA PRO A 166 10.83 -10.11 -18.90
C PRO A 166 11.42 -11.35 -18.22
N SER A 167 12.08 -12.20 -19.02
CA SER A 167 12.90 -13.29 -18.49
C SER A 167 14.13 -12.75 -17.74
N PRO A 168 14.75 -13.50 -16.80
CA PRO A 168 15.97 -13.08 -16.12
C PRO A 168 17.13 -12.75 -17.07
N ARG A 169 17.22 -13.43 -18.23
CA ARG A 169 18.25 -13.17 -19.24
C ARG A 169 18.08 -11.79 -19.86
N GLU A 170 16.86 -11.48 -20.27
CA GLU A 170 16.51 -10.19 -20.86
C GLU A 170 16.59 -9.06 -19.83
N ALA A 171 16.24 -9.32 -18.56
CA ALA A 171 16.41 -8.37 -17.47
C ALA A 171 17.88 -7.92 -17.31
N ARG A 172 18.83 -8.85 -17.39
CA ARG A 172 20.27 -8.53 -17.40
C ARG A 172 20.67 -7.65 -18.59
N GLN A 173 20.12 -7.94 -19.78
CA GLN A 173 20.42 -7.16 -20.99
C GLN A 173 19.89 -5.72 -20.88
N VAL A 174 18.64 -5.57 -20.43
CA VAL A 174 18.00 -4.26 -20.22
C VAL A 174 18.75 -3.50 -19.12
N ALA A 175 19.02 -4.12 -17.97
CA ALA A 175 19.76 -3.49 -16.88
C ALA A 175 21.17 -3.04 -17.30
N ALA A 176 21.89 -3.86 -18.07
CA ALA A 176 23.20 -3.49 -18.60
C ALA A 176 23.15 -2.29 -19.56
N ARG A 177 22.05 -2.12 -20.31
CA ARG A 177 21.83 -0.93 -21.15
C ARG A 177 21.57 0.30 -20.29
N LEU A 178 20.66 0.20 -19.33
CA LEU A 178 20.32 1.30 -18.41
C LEU A 178 21.54 1.75 -17.60
N ALA A 179 22.38 0.81 -17.15
CA ALA A 179 23.59 1.10 -16.38
C ALA A 179 24.66 1.90 -17.15
N LYS A 180 24.53 2.07 -18.48
CA LYS A 180 25.40 2.97 -19.26
C LYS A 180 25.02 4.44 -19.07
N ASN A 181 23.76 4.71 -18.77
CA ASN A 181 23.20 6.06 -18.70
C ASN A 181 22.93 6.49 -17.25
N TYR A 182 22.74 5.54 -16.33
CA TYR A 182 22.38 5.81 -14.94
C TYR A 182 23.17 4.95 -13.96
N ASP A 183 23.39 5.50 -12.76
CA ASP A 183 23.67 4.68 -11.60
C ASP A 183 22.37 4.04 -11.09
N LEU A 184 22.32 2.71 -11.09
CA LEU A 184 21.15 1.94 -10.67
C LEU A 184 21.15 1.65 -9.16
N ALA A 185 22.23 2.02 -8.45
CA ALA A 185 22.30 1.98 -7.00
C ALA A 185 21.17 2.81 -6.38
N GLY A 186 20.48 2.25 -5.37
CA GLY A 186 19.40 2.95 -4.69
C GLY A 186 18.05 2.91 -5.42
N VAL A 187 17.97 2.41 -6.67
CA VAL A 187 16.70 2.29 -7.41
C VAL A 187 16.02 0.96 -7.08
N PRO A 188 14.84 0.95 -6.43
CA PRO A 188 14.17 -0.29 -6.06
C PRO A 188 13.96 -1.25 -7.23
N GLY A 189 14.20 -2.53 -6.97
CA GLY A 189 14.07 -3.61 -7.94
C GLY A 189 15.36 -3.91 -8.71
N PHE A 190 16.31 -2.99 -8.79
CA PHE A 190 17.64 -3.24 -9.36
C PHE A 190 18.61 -3.78 -8.31
N TYR A 191 19.51 -4.67 -8.71
CA TYR A 191 20.55 -5.24 -7.85
C TYR A 191 21.71 -5.79 -8.68
N ARG A 192 22.84 -6.09 -8.01
CA ARG A 192 24.00 -6.71 -8.66
C ARG A 192 23.99 -8.23 -8.50
N ASP A 193 24.27 -8.92 -9.60
CA ASP A 193 24.49 -10.36 -9.68
C ASP A 193 25.92 -10.59 -10.20
N GLY A 194 26.85 -10.83 -9.26
CA GLY A 194 28.28 -10.67 -9.52
C GLY A 194 28.62 -9.21 -9.89
N ASP A 195 29.35 -9.02 -10.99
CA ASP A 195 29.75 -7.69 -11.45
C ASP A 195 28.68 -6.99 -12.30
N SER A 196 27.60 -7.68 -12.68
CA SER A 196 26.58 -7.16 -13.59
C SER A 196 25.34 -6.66 -12.87
N TRP A 197 24.75 -5.59 -13.40
CA TRP A 197 23.41 -5.14 -12.99
C TRP A 197 22.32 -6.04 -13.57
N THR A 198 21.27 -6.23 -12.78
CA THR A 198 20.02 -6.87 -13.18
C THR A 198 18.87 -6.28 -12.35
N PHE A 199 17.64 -6.74 -12.57
CA PHE A 199 16.51 -6.38 -11.73
C PHE A 199 15.60 -7.58 -11.43
N THR A 200 14.71 -7.40 -10.45
CA THR A 200 13.79 -8.43 -9.98
C THR A 200 12.79 -8.81 -11.05
N THR A 201 12.62 -10.10 -11.30
CA THR A 201 11.69 -10.62 -12.32
C THR A 201 10.73 -11.62 -11.71
N CYS A 202 9.48 -11.61 -12.16
CA CYS A 202 8.49 -12.65 -11.89
C CYS A 202 7.45 -12.67 -13.02
N ARG A 203 6.56 -13.67 -13.01
CA ARG A 203 5.44 -13.72 -13.96
C ARG A 203 4.41 -12.67 -13.59
N GLY A 204 4.27 -11.64 -14.41
CA GLY A 204 3.36 -10.53 -14.17
C GLY A 204 3.63 -9.32 -15.05
N PHE A 205 2.89 -8.25 -14.80
CA PHE A 205 3.09 -6.95 -15.44
C PHE A 205 3.28 -5.83 -14.41
N LEU A 206 4.08 -4.84 -14.79
CA LEU A 206 4.41 -3.62 -14.07
C LEU A 206 3.27 -2.60 -14.19
N ILE A 207 2.98 -1.97 -13.06
CA ILE A 207 2.02 -0.89 -12.87
C ILE A 207 2.81 0.32 -12.34
N PRO A 208 3.02 1.36 -13.16
CA PRO A 208 3.72 2.55 -12.72
C PRO A 208 2.97 3.34 -11.64
N VAL A 209 3.65 3.66 -10.54
CA VAL A 209 3.12 4.44 -9.43
C VAL A 209 3.65 5.87 -9.52
N ARG A 210 2.75 6.86 -9.60
CA ARG A 210 3.08 8.24 -9.95
C ARG A 210 2.78 9.23 -8.84
N ASP A 211 3.62 10.25 -8.73
CA ASP A 211 3.42 11.38 -7.81
C ASP A 211 2.48 12.46 -8.40
N VAL A 212 2.35 13.59 -7.69
CA VAL A 212 1.53 14.73 -8.13
C VAL A 212 2.02 15.40 -9.42
N ALA A 213 3.32 15.30 -9.72
CA ALA A 213 3.93 15.82 -10.93
C ALA A 213 3.87 14.81 -12.10
N GLY A 214 3.36 13.60 -11.86
CA GLY A 214 3.29 12.52 -12.84
C GLY A 214 4.61 11.74 -12.99
N LYS A 215 5.60 11.99 -12.12
CA LYS A 215 6.86 11.25 -12.04
C LYS A 215 6.63 9.85 -11.48
N VAL A 216 7.22 8.84 -12.10
CA VAL A 216 7.18 7.45 -11.65
C VAL A 216 8.06 7.31 -10.41
N GLN A 217 7.43 7.20 -9.25
CA GLN A 217 8.10 7.06 -7.96
C GLN A 217 8.28 5.59 -7.55
N GLY A 218 7.53 4.67 -8.15
CA GLY A 218 7.68 3.24 -7.87
C GLY A 218 6.97 2.40 -8.91
N LEU A 219 7.17 1.10 -8.84
CA LEU A 219 6.50 0.13 -9.68
C LEU A 219 5.86 -0.94 -8.81
N GLN A 220 4.59 -1.23 -9.06
CA GLN A 220 3.92 -2.41 -8.51
C GLN A 220 3.86 -3.49 -9.59
N VAL A 221 3.83 -4.76 -9.21
CA VAL A 221 3.68 -5.89 -10.11
C VAL A 221 2.36 -6.57 -9.82
N ARG A 222 1.51 -6.72 -10.85
CA ARG A 222 0.38 -7.66 -10.82
C ARG A 222 0.90 -9.04 -11.23
N LEU A 223 0.80 -10.01 -10.33
CA LEU A 223 1.25 -11.39 -10.58
C LEU A 223 0.27 -12.13 -11.51
N ASP A 224 0.80 -12.90 -12.46
CA ASP A 224 -0.03 -13.81 -13.28
C ASP A 224 -0.71 -14.85 -12.39
N GLU A 225 0.06 -15.42 -11.47
CA GLU A 225 -0.36 -16.41 -10.49
C GLU A 225 -0.25 -15.82 -9.07
N PRO A 226 -1.38 -15.42 -8.44
CA PRO A 226 -1.37 -14.90 -7.08
C PRO A 226 -0.77 -15.90 -6.09
N LYS A 227 0.07 -15.42 -5.17
CA LYS A 227 0.64 -16.25 -4.09
C LYS A 227 -0.04 -15.91 -2.77
N ASN A 228 -0.53 -16.93 -2.05
CA ASN A 228 -1.19 -16.76 -0.74
C ASN A 228 -2.32 -15.71 -0.76
N GLY A 229 -3.08 -15.60 -1.85
CA GLY A 229 -4.13 -14.60 -2.04
C GLY A 229 -3.63 -13.18 -2.40
N GLY A 230 -2.32 -12.92 -2.34
CA GLY A 230 -1.70 -11.66 -2.75
C GLY A 230 -1.59 -11.53 -4.27
N LYS A 231 -2.39 -10.63 -4.85
CA LYS A 231 -2.41 -10.36 -6.30
C LYS A 231 -1.29 -9.42 -6.76
N TYR A 232 -0.72 -8.64 -5.84
CA TYR A 232 0.23 -7.57 -6.15
C TYR A 232 1.45 -7.63 -5.22
N VAL A 233 2.62 -7.27 -5.76
CA VAL A 233 3.86 -7.08 -5.00
C VAL A 233 4.56 -5.80 -5.46
N TRP A 234 5.39 -5.19 -4.62
CA TRP A 234 6.22 -4.06 -5.05
C TRP A 234 7.46 -4.56 -5.80
N PHE A 235 7.85 -3.82 -6.85
CA PHE A 235 9.10 -4.05 -7.57
C PHE A 235 10.28 -3.67 -6.67
N SER A 236 10.82 -4.67 -5.98
CA SER A 236 11.76 -4.52 -4.87
C SER A 236 12.93 -5.48 -5.02
N SER A 237 14.11 -5.04 -4.61
CA SER A 237 15.33 -5.85 -4.53
C SER A 237 15.88 -5.90 -3.10
N ALA A 238 15.02 -5.67 -2.09
CA ALA A 238 15.38 -5.80 -0.68
C ALA A 238 16.08 -7.15 -0.40
N GLY A 239 17.20 -7.10 0.32
CA GLY A 239 18.00 -8.27 0.66
C GLY A 239 18.82 -8.87 -0.50
N LYS A 240 18.89 -8.21 -1.66
CA LYS A 240 19.80 -8.57 -2.77
C LYS A 240 21.10 -7.77 -2.70
N PRO A 241 22.22 -8.25 -3.27
CA PRO A 241 23.48 -7.50 -3.29
C PRO A 241 23.33 -6.15 -4.00
N SER A 242 23.72 -5.06 -3.32
CA SER A 242 23.49 -3.68 -3.81
C SER A 242 22.01 -3.38 -4.16
N GLY A 243 21.08 -4.16 -3.61
CA GLY A 243 19.65 -4.00 -3.85
C GLY A 243 19.02 -2.99 -2.91
N THR A 244 17.87 -2.45 -3.33
CA THR A 244 17.12 -1.46 -2.56
C THR A 244 15.67 -1.90 -2.42
N GLY A 245 15.16 -1.81 -1.19
CA GLY A 245 13.77 -2.10 -0.89
C GLY A 245 12.82 -1.05 -1.47
N ALA A 246 11.71 -1.51 -2.06
CA ALA A 246 10.63 -0.62 -2.45
C ALA A 246 9.85 -0.13 -1.23
N ARG A 247 9.48 1.14 -1.24
CA ARG A 247 8.53 1.71 -0.30
C ARG A 247 7.15 1.74 -0.93
N THR A 248 6.13 1.51 -0.11
CA THR A 248 4.75 1.73 -0.50
C THR A 248 4.55 3.22 -0.77
N ALA A 249 3.91 3.57 -1.90
CA ALA A 249 3.74 4.96 -2.31
C ALA A 249 2.32 5.20 -2.83
N ALA A 250 1.80 6.41 -2.60
CA ALA A 250 0.54 6.85 -3.16
C ALA A 250 0.64 7.00 -4.70
N HIS A 251 -0.46 6.77 -5.41
CA HIS A 251 -0.51 6.86 -6.87
C HIS A 251 -1.54 7.91 -7.30
N VAL A 252 -1.14 8.93 -8.07
CA VAL A 252 -2.06 9.88 -8.68
C VAL A 252 -2.46 9.40 -10.09
N ALA A 253 -3.71 8.96 -10.22
CA ALA A 253 -4.31 8.57 -11.49
C ALA A 253 -5.12 9.73 -12.10
N THR A 254 -4.96 9.95 -13.39
CA THR A 254 -5.68 10.97 -14.15
C THR A 254 -6.17 10.37 -15.46
N PRO A 255 -7.39 10.69 -15.93
CA PRO A 255 -7.89 10.17 -17.19
C PRO A 255 -7.07 10.66 -18.37
N LEU A 256 -7.05 9.86 -19.44
CA LEU A 256 -6.38 10.14 -20.70
C LEU A 256 -6.85 11.45 -21.33
N SER A 257 -8.11 11.83 -21.11
CA SER A 257 -8.68 13.09 -21.59
C SER A 257 -7.89 14.33 -21.13
N GLY A 258 -7.16 14.25 -20.01
CA GLY A 258 -6.43 15.35 -19.39
C GLY A 258 -7.32 16.47 -18.81
N SER A 259 -8.59 16.53 -19.22
CA SER A 259 -9.62 17.44 -18.74
C SER A 259 -10.54 16.72 -17.77
N PHE A 260 -10.56 17.19 -16.53
CA PHE A 260 -11.34 16.64 -15.44
C PHE A 260 -11.52 17.68 -14.32
N PRO A 261 -12.53 17.55 -13.45
CA PRO A 261 -12.77 18.48 -12.35
C PRO A 261 -11.59 18.55 -11.37
N ARG A 262 -10.77 19.60 -11.42
CA ARG A 262 -9.55 19.75 -10.59
C ARG A 262 -9.85 19.92 -9.10
N ARG A 263 -11.06 20.40 -8.76
CA ARG A 263 -11.52 20.66 -7.39
C ARG A 263 -12.06 19.41 -6.68
N ARG A 264 -12.20 18.28 -7.38
CA ARG A 264 -12.64 17.01 -6.83
C ARG A 264 -11.51 15.98 -6.93
N LEU A 265 -11.28 15.25 -5.85
CA LEU A 265 -10.32 14.14 -5.81
C LEU A 265 -11.00 12.89 -5.28
N TRP A 266 -10.84 11.77 -5.98
CA TRP A 266 -11.35 10.48 -5.52
C TRP A 266 -10.23 9.66 -4.87
N LEU A 267 -10.54 8.90 -3.82
CA LEU A 267 -9.58 8.05 -3.12
C LEU A 267 -9.98 6.59 -3.24
N THR A 268 -9.00 5.71 -3.47
CA THR A 268 -9.19 4.26 -3.49
C THR A 268 -7.90 3.53 -3.05
N GLU A 269 -7.88 2.20 -3.03
CA GLU A 269 -6.75 1.43 -2.48
C GLU A 269 -5.62 1.17 -3.49
N GLY A 270 -5.95 0.73 -4.70
CA GLY A 270 -4.98 0.15 -5.62
C GLY A 270 -4.62 1.06 -6.79
N PRO A 271 -3.34 1.17 -7.20
CA PRO A 271 -2.95 1.95 -8.38
C PRO A 271 -3.70 1.57 -9.66
N LEU A 272 -3.75 0.28 -10.02
CA LEU A 272 -4.49 -0.17 -11.21
C LEU A 272 -6.00 0.13 -11.13
N LYS A 273 -6.57 0.02 -9.93
CA LYS A 273 -7.98 0.34 -9.69
C LYS A 273 -8.24 1.85 -9.87
N ALA A 274 -7.34 2.68 -9.37
CA ALA A 274 -7.38 4.13 -9.57
C ALA A 274 -7.28 4.51 -11.04
N ASP A 275 -6.37 3.87 -11.80
CA ASP A 275 -6.24 4.11 -13.25
C ASP A 275 -7.53 3.76 -13.99
N VAL A 276 -8.10 2.57 -13.75
CA VAL A 276 -9.35 2.12 -14.38
C VAL A 276 -10.50 3.08 -14.04
N ALA A 277 -10.70 3.39 -12.75
CA ALA A 277 -11.79 4.24 -12.31
C ALA A 277 -11.63 5.69 -12.80
N ALA A 278 -10.40 6.20 -12.87
CA ALA A 278 -10.12 7.52 -13.40
C ALA A 278 -10.54 7.65 -14.86
N GLU A 279 -10.20 6.67 -15.70
CA GLU A 279 -10.60 6.64 -17.11
C GLU A 279 -12.12 6.57 -17.28
N TYR A 280 -12.79 5.67 -16.57
CA TYR A 280 -14.23 5.50 -16.71
C TYR A 280 -15.04 6.71 -16.24
N LEU A 281 -14.66 7.28 -15.10
CA LEU A 281 -15.42 8.38 -14.48
C LEU A 281 -14.97 9.75 -15.00
N GLY A 282 -13.85 9.83 -15.73
CA GLY A 282 -13.30 11.10 -16.20
C GLY A 282 -12.89 12.02 -15.05
N VAL A 283 -12.40 11.46 -13.94
CA VAL A 283 -12.01 12.20 -12.72
C VAL A 283 -10.64 11.75 -12.22
N ARG A 284 -9.98 12.59 -11.43
CA ARG A 284 -8.70 12.25 -10.80
C ARG A 284 -8.91 11.33 -9.60
N PHE A 285 -8.10 10.28 -9.52
CA PHE A 285 -8.00 9.41 -8.37
C PHE A 285 -6.63 9.52 -7.67
N LEU A 286 -6.64 9.29 -6.36
CA LEU A 286 -5.49 9.03 -5.52
C LEU A 286 -5.63 7.60 -4.98
N ALA A 287 -4.77 6.70 -5.40
CA ALA A 287 -4.64 5.39 -4.80
C ALA A 287 -3.72 5.46 -3.58
N VAL A 288 -4.20 4.91 -2.46
CA VAL A 288 -3.47 4.82 -1.19
C VAL A 288 -3.31 3.32 -0.86
N PRO A 289 -2.29 2.66 -1.42
CA PRO A 289 -2.11 1.23 -1.21
C PRO A 289 -1.65 0.97 0.22
N GLY A 290 -2.53 0.38 1.04
CA GLY A 290 -2.22 -0.05 2.40
C GLY A 290 -2.42 1.01 3.48
N VAL A 291 -2.64 0.52 4.71
CA VAL A 291 -3.03 1.32 5.88
C VAL A 291 -1.91 2.19 6.46
N SER A 292 -0.66 2.06 6.02
CA SER A 292 0.46 2.88 6.50
C SER A 292 0.70 4.16 5.67
N VAL A 293 0.05 4.29 4.52
CA VAL A 293 0.35 5.34 3.51
C VAL A 293 -0.61 6.54 3.59
N TRP A 294 -1.57 6.53 4.51
CA TRP A 294 -2.52 7.65 4.63
C TRP A 294 -1.84 8.98 4.97
N ARG A 295 -0.68 8.96 5.64
CA ARG A 295 0.10 10.19 5.92
C ARG A 295 0.67 10.80 4.65
N ASP A 296 1.24 9.97 3.77
CA ASP A 296 1.71 10.42 2.46
C ASP A 296 0.54 10.88 1.59
N ALA A 297 -0.63 10.24 1.72
CA ALA A 297 -1.84 10.67 1.04
C ALA A 297 -2.28 12.08 1.45
N VAL A 298 -2.14 12.46 2.73
CA VAL A 298 -2.46 13.82 3.20
C VAL A 298 -1.56 14.86 2.52
N GLU A 299 -0.25 14.59 2.41
CA GLU A 299 0.66 15.51 1.72
C GLU A 299 0.33 15.64 0.22
N VAL A 300 -0.03 14.53 -0.42
CA VAL A 300 -0.52 14.55 -1.81
C VAL A 300 -1.82 15.35 -1.93
N VAL A 301 -2.76 15.20 -1.01
CA VAL A 301 -4.02 15.98 -1.01
C VAL A 301 -3.73 17.47 -0.84
N LYS A 302 -2.85 17.85 0.10
CA LYS A 302 -2.42 19.25 0.29
C LYS A 302 -1.78 19.83 -0.96
N ALA A 303 -0.95 19.05 -1.66
CA ALA A 303 -0.33 19.47 -2.91
C ALA A 303 -1.35 19.66 -4.04
N LEU A 304 -2.34 18.77 -4.14
CA LEU A 304 -3.39 18.83 -5.17
C LEU A 304 -4.47 19.89 -4.89
N ARG A 305 -4.63 20.33 -3.64
CA ARG A 305 -5.58 21.36 -3.18
C ARG A 305 -7.02 21.16 -3.70
N PRO A 306 -7.63 19.96 -3.55
CA PRO A 306 -9.04 19.80 -3.89
C PRO A 306 -9.91 20.65 -2.94
N ARG A 307 -11.15 20.93 -3.36
CA ARG A 307 -12.20 21.42 -2.43
C ARG A 307 -12.99 20.26 -1.82
N GLU A 308 -13.09 19.18 -2.57
CA GLU A 308 -13.92 18.03 -2.24
C GLU A 308 -13.14 16.73 -2.47
N VAL A 309 -13.29 15.81 -1.53
CA VAL A 309 -12.70 14.47 -1.58
C VAL A 309 -13.80 13.41 -1.51
N VAL A 310 -13.80 12.48 -2.46
CA VAL A 310 -14.73 11.35 -2.52
C VAL A 310 -13.99 10.06 -2.16
N LEU A 311 -14.39 9.41 -1.08
CA LEU A 311 -13.84 8.13 -0.63
C LEU A 311 -14.55 6.98 -1.36
N ALA A 312 -13.84 6.27 -2.24
CA ALA A 312 -14.35 5.15 -3.05
C ALA A 312 -13.51 3.89 -2.79
N PHE A 313 -13.60 3.41 -1.56
CA PHE A 313 -12.96 2.20 -1.10
C PHE A 313 -13.86 0.98 -1.27
N ASP A 314 -13.27 -0.22 -1.31
CA ASP A 314 -13.98 -1.47 -1.55
C ASP A 314 -15.05 -1.73 -0.50
N ALA A 315 -16.16 -2.38 -0.91
CA ALA A 315 -17.27 -2.73 -0.02
C ALA A 315 -16.83 -3.58 1.19
N ASP A 316 -15.76 -4.36 1.03
CA ASP A 316 -15.18 -5.21 2.07
C ASP A 316 -14.54 -4.43 3.23
N GLN A 317 -14.34 -3.10 3.11
CA GLN A 317 -13.99 -2.26 4.26
C GLN A 317 -15.00 -2.34 5.39
N ALA A 318 -16.26 -2.70 5.11
CA ALA A 318 -17.26 -2.95 6.13
C ALA A 318 -16.91 -4.16 7.04
N THR A 319 -15.98 -5.03 6.62
CA THR A 319 -15.65 -6.28 7.33
C THR A 319 -14.27 -6.29 7.99
N ASN A 320 -13.35 -5.39 7.61
CA ASN A 320 -12.04 -5.26 8.23
C ASN A 320 -11.95 -3.98 9.07
N GLU A 321 -12.08 -4.14 10.39
CA GLU A 321 -12.07 -3.04 11.36
C GLU A 321 -10.79 -2.18 11.30
N GLY A 322 -9.63 -2.78 10.98
CA GLY A 322 -8.37 -2.04 10.85
C GLY A 322 -8.37 -1.11 9.64
N VAL A 323 -8.91 -1.58 8.51
CA VAL A 323 -9.03 -0.76 7.29
C VAL A 323 -10.10 0.32 7.47
N ALA A 324 -11.25 -0.02 8.07
CA ALA A 324 -12.31 0.93 8.39
C ALA A 324 -11.79 2.07 9.28
N ARG A 325 -11.03 1.74 10.34
CA ARG A 325 -10.43 2.75 11.23
C ARG A 325 -9.39 3.60 10.53
N ALA A 326 -8.55 3.03 9.66
CA ALA A 326 -7.59 3.80 8.87
C ALA A 326 -8.28 4.81 7.94
N VAL A 327 -9.38 4.41 7.29
CA VAL A 327 -10.18 5.32 6.44
C VAL A 327 -10.90 6.38 7.25
N GLU A 328 -11.44 6.06 8.43
CA GLU A 328 -12.01 7.08 9.32
C GLU A 328 -10.96 8.07 9.83
N GLY A 329 -9.75 7.61 10.16
CA GLY A 329 -8.63 8.47 10.56
C GLY A 329 -8.23 9.42 9.44
N LEU A 330 -8.11 8.91 8.21
CA LEU A 330 -7.88 9.75 7.03
C LEU A 330 -9.02 10.75 6.83
N ALA A 331 -10.28 10.30 6.95
CA ALA A 331 -11.43 11.19 6.83
C ALA A 331 -11.42 12.29 7.89
N ALA A 332 -11.07 12.00 9.14
CA ALA A 332 -10.95 13.00 10.20
C ALA A 332 -9.91 14.07 9.84
N VAL A 333 -8.69 13.66 9.45
CA VAL A 333 -7.61 14.58 9.07
C VAL A 333 -8.00 15.46 7.87
N LEU A 334 -8.71 14.90 6.89
CA LEU A 334 -9.16 15.66 5.73
C LEU A 334 -10.28 16.65 6.09
N ARG A 335 -11.20 16.30 7.00
CA ARG A 335 -12.23 17.24 7.51
C ARG A 335 -11.59 18.39 8.29
N ASP A 336 -10.62 18.09 9.14
CA ASP A 336 -9.90 19.11 9.92
C ASP A 336 -9.10 20.08 9.02
N ALA A 337 -8.68 19.60 7.84
CA ALA A 337 -8.10 20.44 6.80
C ALA A 337 -9.13 21.29 6.03
N GLY A 338 -10.41 21.25 6.41
CA GLY A 338 -11.49 22.03 5.80
C GLY A 338 -12.00 21.49 4.46
N LEU A 339 -11.71 20.22 4.13
CA LEU A 339 -12.15 19.60 2.88
C LEU A 339 -13.57 19.04 3.00
N GLU A 340 -14.37 19.22 1.96
CA GLU A 340 -15.68 18.56 1.86
C GLU A 340 -15.47 17.07 1.61
N LEU A 341 -15.96 16.22 2.52
CA LEU A 341 -15.86 14.77 2.37
C LEU A 341 -17.17 14.13 1.94
N ARG A 342 -17.04 13.21 1.00
CA ARG A 342 -18.14 12.41 0.44
C ARG A 342 -17.71 10.95 0.41
N ARG A 343 -18.66 10.03 0.56
CA ARG A 343 -18.44 8.59 0.38
C ARG A 343 -19.14 8.13 -0.87
N ALA A 344 -18.47 7.29 -1.64
CA ALA A 344 -19.05 6.59 -2.77
C ALA A 344 -19.40 5.17 -2.34
N SER A 345 -20.62 4.73 -2.65
CA SER A 345 -21.07 3.35 -2.46
C SER A 345 -21.78 2.89 -3.71
N TRP A 346 -21.66 1.60 -4.03
CA TRP A 346 -22.32 0.95 -5.16
C TRP A 346 -22.95 -0.39 -4.72
N PRO A 347 -23.93 -0.92 -5.48
CA PRO A 347 -24.51 -2.23 -5.21
C PRO A 347 -23.43 -3.33 -5.24
N PRO A 348 -23.39 -4.25 -4.26
CA PRO A 348 -22.41 -5.34 -4.21
C PRO A 348 -22.38 -6.21 -5.47
N GLU A 349 -23.48 -6.28 -6.21
CA GLU A 349 -23.62 -7.03 -7.46
C GLU A 349 -22.77 -6.45 -8.60
N LEU A 350 -22.41 -5.17 -8.53
CA LEU A 350 -21.50 -4.54 -9.49
C LEU A 350 -20.03 -4.89 -9.22
N GLY A 351 -19.74 -5.56 -8.11
CA GLY A 351 -18.41 -6.02 -7.75
C GLY A 351 -17.85 -5.36 -6.50
N LYS A 352 -16.71 -5.91 -6.06
CA LYS A 352 -16.10 -5.57 -4.76
C LYS A 352 -15.39 -4.22 -4.79
N GLY A 353 -14.65 -3.94 -5.85
CA GLY A 353 -13.91 -2.70 -6.04
C GLY A 353 -14.63 -1.70 -6.94
N ILE A 354 -14.24 -0.43 -6.85
CA ILE A 354 -14.76 0.61 -7.75
C ILE A 354 -14.39 0.33 -9.22
N ASP A 355 -13.28 -0.35 -9.48
CA ASP A 355 -12.89 -0.80 -10.82
C ASP A 355 -13.83 -1.88 -11.36
N ASP A 356 -14.21 -2.85 -10.52
CA ASP A 356 -15.20 -3.87 -10.88
C ASP A 356 -16.55 -3.19 -11.17
N ALA A 357 -16.98 -2.25 -10.32
CA ALA A 357 -18.23 -1.53 -10.50
C ALA A 357 -18.26 -0.69 -11.78
N CYS A 358 -17.15 -0.04 -12.13
CA CYS A 358 -17.03 0.68 -13.40
C CYS A 358 -17.07 -0.28 -14.60
N ALA A 359 -16.43 -1.45 -14.49
CA ALA A 359 -16.41 -2.45 -15.56
C ALA A 359 -17.80 -3.10 -15.77
N ALA A 360 -18.51 -3.47 -14.71
CA ALA A 360 -19.83 -4.08 -14.78
C ALA A 360 -20.87 -3.19 -15.49
N LEU A 361 -20.75 -1.86 -15.32
CA LEU A 361 -21.62 -0.91 -16.01
C LEU A 361 -21.33 -0.76 -17.50
N ARG A 362 -20.17 -1.22 -17.99
CA ARG A 362 -19.83 -1.19 -19.41
C ARG A 362 -20.53 -2.28 -20.22
N GLU A 363 -20.83 -3.43 -19.60
CA GLU A 363 -21.40 -4.60 -20.28
C GLU A 363 -22.92 -4.50 -20.48
N VAL A 364 -23.58 -3.53 -19.85
CA VAL A 364 -25.00 -3.27 -20.08
C VAL A 364 -25.14 -2.42 -21.34
N SER A 365 -25.55 -3.05 -22.43
CA SER A 365 -25.67 -2.48 -23.79
C SER A 365 -26.73 -1.39 -23.96
N GLU A 366 -27.44 -1.00 -22.91
CA GLU A 366 -28.33 0.16 -22.88
C GLU A 366 -28.00 1.00 -21.64
N GLU A 367 -27.90 2.32 -21.86
CA GLU A 367 -27.39 3.35 -20.96
C GLU A 367 -27.73 3.10 -19.48
N THR A 368 -26.74 2.62 -18.71
CA THR A 368 -26.87 2.40 -17.27
C THR A 368 -26.13 3.50 -16.50
N PHE A 369 -26.84 4.23 -15.66
CA PHE A 369 -26.28 5.29 -14.83
C PHE A 369 -25.68 4.72 -13.54
N LEU A 370 -24.41 5.04 -13.25
CA LEU A 370 -23.82 4.81 -11.93
C LEU A 370 -24.48 5.80 -10.93
N THR A 371 -25.38 5.32 -10.08
CA THR A 371 -25.83 6.12 -8.93
C THR A 371 -24.83 5.95 -7.81
N VAL A 372 -23.83 6.82 -7.75
CA VAL A 372 -22.99 6.94 -6.56
C VAL A 372 -23.81 7.68 -5.51
N ARG A 373 -24.35 6.96 -4.52
CA ARG A 373 -24.96 7.60 -3.35
C ARG A 373 -23.86 8.28 -2.57
N ILE A 374 -23.91 9.59 -2.53
CA ILE A 374 -23.05 10.43 -1.72
C ILE A 374 -23.84 10.86 -0.48
N THR A 375 -23.51 10.29 0.67
CA THR A 375 -24.08 10.69 1.96
C THR A 375 -23.31 11.88 2.53
N ARG A 376 -23.95 13.06 2.63
CA ARG A 376 -23.58 14.11 3.57
C ARG A 376 -24.14 13.71 4.94
N THR A 377 -23.29 13.58 5.95
CA THR A 377 -23.77 13.45 7.33
C THR A 377 -24.54 14.74 7.65
N VAL A 378 -25.84 14.59 7.96
CA VAL A 378 -26.89 15.63 8.04
C VAL A 378 -27.44 16.09 6.68
N THR A 379 -28.41 15.30 6.20
CA THR A 379 -29.57 15.67 5.36
C THR A 379 -29.37 16.72 4.27
N VAL A 380 -28.69 16.38 3.16
CA VAL A 380 -29.03 16.82 1.78
C VAL A 380 -28.30 15.89 0.78
N THR A 381 -29.06 15.25 -0.11
CA THR A 381 -28.59 14.49 -1.30
C THR A 381 -28.18 15.44 -2.42
N GLU A 382 -26.93 15.35 -2.88
CA GLU A 382 -26.51 15.96 -4.15
C GLU A 382 -26.07 14.87 -5.13
N THR A 383 -26.77 14.81 -6.25
CA THR A 383 -26.52 13.96 -7.41
C THR A 383 -25.36 14.55 -8.23
N VAL A 384 -24.34 13.76 -8.56
CA VAL A 384 -23.38 14.15 -9.59
C VAL A 384 -23.90 13.60 -10.92
N GLU A 385 -24.39 14.50 -11.75
CA GLU A 385 -24.85 14.20 -13.11
C GLU A 385 -23.63 14.05 -14.04
N ILE A 386 -23.36 12.81 -14.50
CA ILE A 386 -22.39 12.54 -15.56
C ILE A 386 -23.20 12.45 -16.86
N LYS A 387 -22.90 13.32 -17.85
CA LYS A 387 -23.70 13.46 -19.08
C LYS A 387 -23.60 12.22 -19.99
N GLY A 388 -24.75 11.58 -20.20
CA GLY A 388 -25.12 10.62 -21.26
C GLY A 388 -26.60 10.86 -21.66
N ARG A 389 -27.11 10.32 -22.77
CA ARG A 389 -28.35 10.79 -23.46
C ARG A 389 -29.67 10.50 -22.69
N PRO A 390 -30.79 11.19 -23.02
CA PRO A 390 -31.84 11.60 -22.05
C PRO A 390 -32.94 10.60 -21.64
N GLY A 391 -32.82 9.29 -21.93
CA GLY A 391 -34.00 8.43 -22.10
C GLY A 391 -34.60 7.70 -20.87
N VAL A 392 -33.87 7.41 -19.79
CA VAL A 392 -34.28 6.34 -18.84
C VAL A 392 -34.28 6.79 -17.36
N VAL A 393 -34.91 7.93 -17.08
CA VAL A 393 -35.15 8.40 -15.69
C VAL A 393 -36.29 7.63 -14.98
N ALA A 394 -37.19 6.98 -15.73
CA ALA A 394 -38.45 6.45 -15.17
C ALA A 394 -38.35 5.09 -14.43
N LYS A 395 -37.43 4.19 -14.80
CA LYS A 395 -37.35 2.84 -14.19
C LYS A 395 -36.49 2.78 -12.93
N LEU A 396 -35.42 3.58 -12.86
CA LEU A 396 -34.56 3.69 -11.67
C LEU A 396 -35.27 4.43 -10.52
N LEU A 397 -36.03 5.47 -10.85
CA LEU A 397 -36.91 6.16 -9.88
C LEU A 397 -38.02 5.23 -9.34
N ALA A 398 -38.60 4.36 -10.17
CA ALA A 398 -39.62 3.42 -9.73
C ALA A 398 -39.10 2.36 -8.73
N TRP A 399 -37.81 1.97 -8.82
CA TRP A 399 -37.16 1.08 -7.85
C TRP A 399 -36.79 1.84 -6.56
N ILE A 400 -36.20 3.03 -6.68
CA ILE A 400 -35.85 3.88 -5.53
C ILE A 400 -37.10 4.26 -4.71
N LEU A 401 -38.23 4.55 -5.36
CA LEU A 401 -39.49 4.88 -4.68
C LEU A 401 -40.23 3.65 -4.10
N ARG A 402 -39.98 2.44 -4.60
CA ARG A 402 -40.54 1.19 -4.02
C ARG A 402 -39.84 0.77 -2.73
N VAL A 403 -38.52 0.99 -2.63
CA VAL A 403 -37.73 0.61 -1.45
C VAL A 403 -38.01 1.53 -0.24
N PHE A 404 -38.50 2.75 -0.44
CA PHE A 404 -38.85 3.68 0.64
C PHE A 404 -40.32 3.62 1.12
N ARG A 405 -41.15 2.69 0.61
CA ARG A 405 -42.52 2.46 1.11
C ARG A 405 -42.72 1.11 1.81
N GLY A 406 -41.64 0.39 2.12
CA GLY A 406 -41.73 -0.93 2.74
C GLY A 406 -40.62 -1.22 3.73
N ARG A 407 -40.85 -0.78 4.97
CA ARG A 407 -40.11 -1.02 6.23
C ARG A 407 -39.08 0.03 6.62
#